data_AF-A0A8E0VLD7-F1
#
_entry.id   AF-A0A8E0VLD7-F1
#
_cell.length_a   1.000
_cell.length_b   1.000
_cell.length_c   1.000
_cell.angle_alpha   90.00
_cell.angle_beta   90.00
_cell.angle_gamma   90.00
#
_symmetry.space_group_name_H-M   'P 1'
#
loop_
_entity.id
_entity.type
_entity.pdbx_description
1 polymer ?
#
loop_
_entity_poly.entity_id
_entity_poly.type
_entity_poly.pdbx_seq_one_letter_code
_entity_poly.pdbx_strand_id
1 'polypeptide(L)'
;MVHIEPPQSGNPRNARMHEIGSVERMSGHIDLPRACYLDLQLVDYQERTILVGASTTRGELRGWCVRHPLPGGTDLSSCELHWLLHAQPIPPYNVITKPALNCLSLLSYCNSDSNIRLHLAVGVDDGSVRIASVASLRVPSESESSEPRWIASAVHHFAAVVRICAKSDRLFFTLSADQRVVCWSFNAEPAMLTPLHRVMLSGSGDPHGMDIAFDSSDHSKNDLPNTRTTYILTTGIGTILLRWSCK
;
A
#
# COMPACT_ATOMS: atom_id res chain seq x y z
N MET A 1 10.41 11.42 -10.22
CA MET A 1 11.40 10.35 -9.96
C MET A 1 12.76 10.99 -9.79
N VAL A 2 13.52 10.59 -8.78
CA VAL A 2 14.85 11.14 -8.49
C VAL A 2 15.86 9.99 -8.60
N HIS A 3 16.89 10.16 -9.42
CA HIS A 3 18.06 9.28 -9.42
C HIS A 3 19.03 9.80 -8.37
N ILE A 4 19.45 8.95 -7.44
CA ILE A 4 20.43 9.29 -6.41
C ILE A 4 21.72 8.58 -6.78
N GLU A 5 22.74 9.34 -7.20
CA GLU A 5 24.08 8.83 -7.43
C GLU A 5 24.84 8.74 -6.10
N PRO A 6 25.58 7.64 -5.86
CA PRO A 6 26.39 7.51 -4.67
C PRO A 6 27.48 8.61 -4.62
N PRO A 7 27.94 8.99 -3.42
CA PRO A 7 28.98 10.00 -3.26
C PRO A 7 30.25 9.61 -4.04
N GLN A 8 30.78 10.55 -4.83
CA GLN A 8 32.00 10.34 -5.60
C GLN A 8 33.23 10.78 -4.80
N SER A 9 34.42 10.32 -5.17
CA SER A 9 35.69 10.64 -4.47
C SER A 9 35.95 12.15 -4.32
N GLY A 10 35.48 12.97 -5.27
CA GLY A 10 35.57 14.44 -5.21
C GLY A 10 34.50 15.12 -4.34
N ASN A 11 33.45 14.42 -3.94
CA ASN A 11 32.42 14.93 -3.03
C ASN A 11 31.82 13.78 -2.18
N PRO A 12 32.59 13.22 -1.23
CA PRO A 12 32.25 11.97 -0.54
C PRO A 12 31.13 12.11 0.48
N ARG A 13 30.69 13.33 0.80
CA ARG A 13 29.66 13.59 1.81
C ARG A 13 28.25 13.69 1.24
N ASN A 14 28.10 14.02 -0.05
CA ASN A 14 26.80 14.34 -0.63
C ASN A 14 26.54 13.45 -1.85
N ALA A 15 25.46 12.67 -1.79
CA ALA A 15 24.89 12.01 -2.96
C ALA A 15 24.37 13.08 -3.94
N ARG A 16 24.56 12.88 -5.24
CA ARG A 16 23.97 13.77 -6.25
C ARG A 16 22.56 13.28 -6.57
N MET A 17 21.60 14.19 -6.49
CA MET A 17 20.21 13.90 -6.83
C MET A 17 19.92 14.53 -8.20
N HIS A 18 19.43 13.72 -9.13
CA HIS A 18 19.01 14.17 -10.45
C HIS A 18 17.52 13.92 -10.60
N GLU A 19 16.74 14.98 -10.83
CA GLU A 19 15.33 14.83 -11.15
C GLU A 19 15.19 14.33 -12.60
N ILE A 20 14.57 13.17 -12.76
CA ILE A 20 14.40 12.51 -14.06
C ILE A 20 13.08 12.96 -14.72
N GLY A 21 12.09 13.33 -13.91
CA GLY A 21 10.75 13.76 -14.36
C GLY A 21 9.60 13.05 -13.63
N SER A 22 8.36 13.29 -14.08
CA SER A 22 7.16 12.60 -13.56
C SER A 22 6.95 11.26 -14.24
N VAL A 23 6.26 10.34 -13.56
CA VAL A 23 6.02 8.97 -14.04
C VAL A 23 5.23 8.97 -15.36
N GLU A 24 4.27 9.89 -15.51
CA GLU A 24 3.48 10.06 -16.74
C GLU A 24 4.29 10.59 -17.92
N ARG A 25 5.26 11.49 -17.67
CA ARG A 25 6.15 11.98 -18.73
C ARG A 25 7.05 10.87 -19.24
N MET A 26 7.50 10.01 -18.34
CA MET A 26 8.39 8.89 -18.65
C MET A 26 7.67 7.73 -19.36
N SER A 27 6.35 7.65 -19.25
CA SER A 27 5.58 6.58 -19.88
C SER A 27 5.17 6.84 -21.32
N GLY A 28 5.45 8.03 -21.85
CA GLY A 28 5.06 8.40 -23.21
C GLY A 28 3.55 8.57 -23.39
N HIS A 29 2.74 8.34 -22.35
CA HIS A 29 1.30 8.58 -22.39
C HIS A 29 0.99 10.06 -22.11
N ILE A 30 1.12 10.87 -23.17
CA ILE A 30 0.85 12.32 -23.11
C ILE A 30 -0.61 12.61 -22.72
N ASP A 31 -1.53 11.69 -23.05
CA ASP A 31 -2.97 11.81 -22.78
C ASP A 31 -3.36 11.44 -21.34
N LEU A 32 -2.46 10.83 -20.57
CA LEU A 32 -2.73 10.49 -19.16
C LEU A 32 -2.64 11.76 -18.31
N PRO A 33 -3.77 12.26 -17.76
CA PRO A 33 -3.74 13.49 -17.01
C PRO A 33 -2.90 13.30 -15.74
N ARG A 34 -2.11 14.32 -15.42
CA ARG A 34 -1.37 14.38 -14.15
C ARG A 34 -2.33 14.18 -12.98
N ALA A 35 -2.06 13.14 -12.21
CA ALA A 35 -2.76 12.88 -10.97
C ALA A 35 -2.01 13.52 -9.81
N CYS A 36 -2.75 13.89 -8.76
CA CYS A 36 -2.16 14.15 -7.46
C CYS A 36 -2.08 12.81 -6.73
N TYR A 37 -0.86 12.30 -6.57
CA TYR A 37 -0.60 11.05 -5.86
C TYR A 37 -0.65 11.28 -4.36
N LEU A 38 -1.33 10.38 -3.66
CA LEU A 38 -1.52 10.48 -2.22
C LEU A 38 -0.62 9.50 -1.47
N ASP A 39 -0.41 8.31 -2.02
CA ASP A 39 0.44 7.28 -1.44
C ASP A 39 1.06 6.39 -2.53
N LEU A 40 2.18 5.76 -2.19
CA LEU A 40 2.98 4.90 -3.07
C LEU A 40 3.43 3.66 -2.29
N GLN A 41 3.21 2.49 -2.89
CA GLN A 41 3.61 1.21 -2.33
C GLN A 41 4.41 0.43 -3.36
N LEU A 42 5.53 -0.16 -2.94
CA LEU A 42 6.17 -1.22 -3.72
C LEU A 42 5.25 -2.46 -3.69
N VAL A 43 4.77 -2.86 -4.87
CA VAL A 43 3.80 -3.95 -5.05
C VAL A 43 4.51 -5.24 -5.45
N ASP A 44 5.50 -5.15 -6.33
CA ASP A 44 6.28 -6.29 -6.79
C ASP A 44 7.66 -5.85 -7.29
N TYR A 45 8.59 -6.78 -7.40
CA TYR A 45 9.88 -6.55 -8.03
C TYR A 45 10.37 -7.81 -8.73
N GLN A 46 10.98 -7.63 -9.89
CA GLN A 46 11.61 -8.71 -10.65
C GLN A 46 12.84 -8.17 -11.35
N GLU A 47 14.00 -8.71 -11.01
CA GLU A 47 15.31 -8.34 -11.55
C GLU A 47 15.56 -6.82 -11.47
N ARG A 48 15.23 -6.09 -12.54
CA ARG A 48 15.44 -4.64 -12.70
C ARG A 48 14.16 -3.84 -12.88
N THR A 49 13.03 -4.51 -12.76
CA THR A 49 11.71 -3.91 -12.85
C THR A 49 11.09 -3.89 -11.46
N ILE A 50 10.59 -2.74 -11.07
CA ILE A 50 9.73 -2.62 -9.89
C ILE A 50 8.32 -2.26 -10.35
N LEU A 51 7.32 -2.80 -9.67
CA LEU A 51 5.93 -2.42 -9.80
C LEU A 51 5.54 -1.59 -8.59
N VAL A 52 5.15 -0.35 -8.84
CA VAL A 52 4.72 0.59 -7.80
C VAL A 52 3.23 0.84 -7.96
N GLY A 53 2.47 0.56 -6.91
CA GLY A 53 1.07 0.91 -6.79
C GLY A 53 0.95 2.33 -6.26
N ALA A 54 0.14 3.16 -6.91
CA ALA A 54 -0.01 4.56 -6.57
C ALA A 54 -1.49 4.92 -6.45
N SER A 55 -1.86 5.55 -5.34
CA SER A 55 -3.22 6.05 -5.14
C SER A 55 -3.31 7.53 -5.46
N THR A 56 -4.52 8.01 -5.81
CA THR A 56 -4.72 9.38 -6.27
C THR A 56 -5.96 10.04 -5.70
N THR A 57 -5.99 11.37 -5.75
CA THR A 57 -7.18 12.19 -5.40
C THR A 57 -8.36 11.99 -6.36
N ARG A 58 -8.15 11.35 -7.52
CA ARG A 58 -9.18 11.16 -8.56
C ARG A 58 -9.97 9.87 -8.39
N GLY A 59 -9.70 9.11 -7.34
CA GLY A 59 -10.26 7.77 -7.18
C GLY A 59 -9.63 6.77 -8.13
N GLU A 60 -8.33 6.89 -8.40
CA GLU A 60 -7.61 5.97 -9.29
C GLU A 60 -6.46 5.31 -8.53
N LEU A 61 -6.35 3.99 -8.68
CA LEU A 61 -5.20 3.20 -8.30
C LEU A 61 -4.43 2.87 -9.59
N ARG A 62 -3.17 3.29 -9.67
CA ARG A 62 -2.31 3.12 -10.85
C ARG A 62 -1.14 2.21 -10.53
N GLY A 63 -0.87 1.22 -11.38
CA GLY A 63 0.30 0.36 -11.30
C GLY A 63 1.35 0.79 -12.30
N TRP A 64 2.51 1.23 -11.82
CA TRP A 64 3.61 1.70 -12.65
C TRP A 64 4.75 0.70 -12.64
N CYS A 65 5.09 0.18 -13.82
CA CYS A 65 6.31 -0.58 -14.02
C CYS A 65 7.46 0.40 -14.26
N VAL A 66 8.49 0.37 -13.43
CA VAL A 66 9.70 1.18 -13.60
C VAL A 66 10.86 0.23 -13.87
N ARG A 67 11.50 0.38 -15.04
CA ARG A 67 12.65 -0.45 -15.44
C ARG A 67 13.93 0.36 -15.28
N HIS A 68 14.88 -0.19 -14.53
CA HIS A 68 16.22 0.37 -14.41
C HIS A 68 17.07 0.03 -15.64
N PRO A 69 17.84 1.00 -16.17
CA PRO A 69 18.66 0.80 -17.35
C PRO A 69 19.85 -0.16 -17.09
N LEU A 70 20.39 -0.74 -18.17
CA LEU A 70 21.56 -1.60 -18.10
C LEU A 70 22.83 -0.81 -17.72
N PRO A 71 23.69 -1.34 -16.82
CA PRO A 71 25.01 -0.77 -16.61
C PRO A 71 25.79 -0.74 -17.93
N GLY A 72 26.13 0.46 -18.41
CA GLY A 72 26.85 0.67 -19.68
C GLY A 72 25.99 0.75 -20.94
N GLY A 73 24.65 0.68 -20.81
CA GLY A 73 23.73 0.95 -21.92
C GLY A 73 23.42 2.45 -22.08
N THR A 74 23.04 2.87 -23.28
CA THR A 74 22.48 4.21 -23.54
C THR A 74 20.99 4.31 -23.21
N ASP A 75 20.37 3.22 -22.78
CA ASP A 75 18.94 3.18 -22.48
C ASP A 75 18.63 4.05 -21.26
N LEU A 76 17.62 4.91 -21.41
CA LEU A 76 17.07 5.70 -20.31
C LEU A 76 16.14 4.80 -19.48
N SER A 77 16.03 5.09 -18.19
CA SER A 77 14.98 4.49 -17.34
C SER A 77 13.63 4.66 -18.02
N SER A 78 12.90 3.56 -18.22
CA SER A 78 11.55 3.60 -18.77
C SER A 78 10.53 3.39 -17.67
N CYS A 79 9.36 4.01 -17.84
CA CYS A 79 8.21 3.73 -17.02
C CYS A 79 7.03 3.36 -17.92
N GLU A 80 6.18 2.45 -17.48
CA GLU A 80 5.02 2.00 -18.23
C GLU A 80 3.83 1.87 -17.28
N LEU A 81 2.64 2.28 -17.72
CA LEU A 81 1.42 2.03 -16.95
C LEU A 81 1.03 0.56 -17.15
N HIS A 82 1.12 -0.23 -16.08
CA HIS A 82 0.83 -1.66 -16.12
C HIS A 82 -0.65 -1.96 -15.93
N TRP A 83 -1.30 -1.24 -15.01
CA TRP A 83 -2.74 -1.37 -14.78
C TRP A 83 -3.32 -0.08 -14.19
N LEU A 84 -4.62 0.13 -14.42
CA LEU A 84 -5.40 1.25 -13.91
C LEU A 84 -6.72 0.72 -13.34
N LEU A 85 -7.01 1.07 -12.09
CA LEU A 85 -8.25 0.68 -11.42
C LEU A 85 -8.95 1.91 -10.87
N HIS A 86 -10.13 2.20 -11.42
CA HIS A 86 -11.00 3.27 -10.92
C HIS A 86 -11.75 2.81 -9.67
N ALA A 87 -11.90 3.72 -8.70
CA ALA A 87 -12.76 3.54 -7.55
C ALA A 87 -14.19 3.26 -8.02
N GLN A 88 -14.81 2.23 -7.44
CA GLN A 88 -16.20 1.91 -7.67
C GLN A 88 -17.04 2.30 -6.43
N PRO A 89 -18.35 2.54 -6.61
CA PRO A 89 -19.27 2.66 -5.48
C PRO A 89 -19.21 1.41 -4.60
N ILE A 90 -19.37 1.57 -3.30
CA ILE A 90 -19.39 0.46 -2.35
C ILE A 90 -20.77 0.41 -1.67
N PRO A 91 -21.37 -0.78 -1.48
CA PRO A 91 -22.59 -0.88 -0.69
C PRO A 91 -22.38 -0.36 0.75
N PRO A 92 -23.36 0.32 1.36
CA PRO A 92 -24.69 0.66 0.83
C PRO A 92 -24.70 1.93 -0.06
N TYR A 93 -23.58 2.62 -0.18
CA TYR A 93 -23.45 3.89 -0.90
C TYR A 93 -23.35 3.64 -2.41
N ASN A 94 -24.49 3.46 -3.07
CA ASN A 94 -24.59 3.32 -4.53
C ASN A 94 -24.44 4.65 -5.28
N VAL A 95 -23.89 5.69 -4.64
CA VAL A 95 -23.60 6.97 -5.29
C VAL A 95 -22.23 6.85 -5.96
N ILE A 96 -22.13 7.28 -7.22
CA ILE A 96 -20.86 7.42 -7.92
C ILE A 96 -20.11 8.60 -7.30
N THR A 97 -19.48 8.36 -6.16
CA THR A 97 -18.45 9.26 -5.63
C THR A 97 -17.14 8.94 -6.33
N LYS A 98 -16.29 9.96 -6.53
CA LYS A 98 -14.88 9.78 -6.91
C LYS A 98 -14.02 10.01 -5.67
N PRO A 99 -14.08 9.09 -4.69
CA PRO A 99 -13.42 9.32 -3.42
C PRO A 99 -11.90 9.32 -3.62
N ALA A 100 -11.20 10.15 -2.86
CA ALA A 100 -9.74 10.10 -2.83
C ALA A 100 -9.27 8.79 -2.19
N LEU A 101 -8.31 8.12 -2.84
CA LEU A 101 -7.67 6.92 -2.31
C LEU A 101 -6.45 7.38 -1.49
N ASN A 102 -6.61 7.53 -0.19
CA ASN A 102 -5.66 8.25 0.67
C ASN A 102 -4.39 7.48 1.00
N CYS A 103 -4.50 6.19 1.22
CA CYS A 103 -3.36 5.36 1.60
C CYS A 103 -3.54 3.93 1.10
N LEU A 104 -2.43 3.22 0.92
CA LEU A 104 -2.46 1.82 0.51
C LEU A 104 -1.36 1.00 1.17
N SER A 105 -1.60 -0.31 1.32
CA SER A 105 -0.62 -1.26 1.82
C SER A 105 -0.77 -2.57 1.08
N LEU A 106 0.38 -3.18 0.75
CA LEU A 106 0.42 -4.54 0.23
C LEU A 106 0.17 -5.53 1.36
N LEU A 107 -0.77 -6.46 1.18
CA LEU A 107 -1.10 -7.46 2.22
C LEU A 107 -0.14 -8.64 2.22
N SER A 108 0.31 -9.10 1.04
CA SER A 108 1.24 -10.22 0.92
C SER A 108 2.59 -9.74 0.43
N TYR A 109 3.67 -10.10 1.13
CA TYR A 109 5.03 -9.72 0.75
C TYR A 109 5.40 -10.24 -0.65
N CYS A 110 6.08 -9.39 -1.43
CA CYS A 110 6.70 -9.75 -2.70
C CYS A 110 7.80 -10.76 -2.42
N ASN A 111 7.53 -12.08 -2.50
CA ASN A 111 8.53 -13.15 -2.58
C ASN A 111 7.97 -14.59 -2.70
N SER A 112 6.65 -14.80 -2.72
CA SER A 112 6.12 -16.13 -3.04
C SER A 112 6.08 -16.30 -4.56
N ASP A 113 6.96 -17.13 -5.11
CA ASP A 113 7.05 -17.44 -6.55
C ASP A 113 5.75 -18.00 -7.18
N SER A 114 4.74 -18.31 -6.36
CA SER A 114 3.45 -18.83 -6.79
C SER A 114 2.32 -17.79 -6.92
N ASN A 115 2.48 -16.56 -6.42
CA ASN A 115 1.37 -15.60 -6.39
C ASN A 115 1.30 -14.75 -7.66
N ILE A 116 0.41 -15.15 -8.56
CA ILE A 116 0.04 -14.44 -9.80
C ILE A 116 -0.76 -13.17 -9.49
N ARG A 117 -1.46 -13.13 -8.35
CA ARG A 117 -2.25 -11.99 -7.91
C ARG A 117 -1.83 -11.48 -6.54
N LEU A 118 -1.81 -10.17 -6.43
CA LEU A 118 -1.42 -9.43 -5.24
C LEU A 118 -2.63 -8.66 -4.71
N HIS A 119 -2.70 -8.52 -3.39
CA HIS A 119 -3.81 -7.85 -2.72
C HIS A 119 -3.32 -6.58 -2.06
N LEU A 120 -3.94 -5.46 -2.44
CA LEU A 120 -3.70 -4.15 -1.88
C LEU A 120 -4.89 -3.75 -1.03
N ALA A 121 -4.66 -3.45 0.24
CA ALA A 121 -5.62 -2.74 1.06
C ALA A 121 -5.51 -1.25 0.77
N VAL A 122 -6.65 -0.60 0.54
CA VAL A 122 -6.75 0.81 0.17
C VAL A 122 -7.68 1.51 1.15
N GLY A 123 -7.19 2.59 1.73
CA GLY A 123 -7.90 3.44 2.67
C GLY A 123 -8.40 4.68 1.95
N VAL A 124 -9.64 5.05 2.23
CA VAL A 124 -10.39 6.00 1.40
C VAL A 124 -10.89 7.17 2.25
N ASP A 125 -11.09 8.34 1.64
CA ASP A 125 -11.57 9.56 2.30
C ASP A 125 -12.99 9.43 2.89
N ASP A 126 -13.82 8.56 2.31
CA ASP A 126 -15.16 8.20 2.79
C ASP A 126 -15.16 7.29 4.04
N GLY A 127 -13.99 6.95 4.58
CA GLY A 127 -13.83 6.07 5.73
C GLY A 127 -13.94 4.58 5.42
N SER A 128 -14.04 4.21 4.15
CA SER A 128 -14.02 2.83 3.70
C SER A 128 -12.60 2.27 3.60
N VAL A 129 -12.54 0.94 3.75
CA VAL A 129 -11.38 0.12 3.40
C VAL A 129 -11.80 -0.78 2.25
N ARG A 130 -10.96 -0.84 1.21
CA ARG A 130 -11.23 -1.59 -0.02
C ARG A 130 -10.03 -2.47 -0.34
N ILE A 131 -10.28 -3.67 -0.84
CA ILE A 131 -9.24 -4.59 -1.28
C ILE A 131 -9.24 -4.66 -2.80
N ALA A 132 -8.12 -4.28 -3.41
CA ALA A 132 -7.86 -4.46 -4.83
C ALA A 132 -7.05 -5.75 -5.04
N SER A 133 -7.46 -6.53 -6.04
CA SER A 133 -6.68 -7.63 -6.60
C SER A 133 -6.02 -7.14 -7.88
N VAL A 134 -4.70 -7.19 -7.94
CA VAL A 134 -3.90 -6.68 -9.05
C VAL A 134 -2.90 -7.73 -9.53
N ALA A 135 -2.49 -7.65 -10.79
CA ALA A 135 -1.50 -8.54 -11.37
C ALA A 135 -0.09 -8.28 -10.80
N SER A 136 0.66 -9.36 -10.60
CA SER A 136 2.13 -9.35 -10.40
C SER A 136 2.85 -9.10 -11.73
N LEU A 137 4.12 -8.67 -11.67
CA LEU A 137 5.01 -8.55 -12.83
C LEU A 137 5.18 -9.88 -13.60
N ARG A 138 4.92 -11.01 -12.94
CA ARG A 138 5.03 -12.36 -13.52
C ARG A 138 3.91 -12.68 -14.53
N VAL A 139 2.82 -11.90 -14.55
CA VAL A 139 1.66 -12.17 -15.41
C VAL A 139 1.81 -11.44 -16.74
N PRO A 140 1.73 -12.14 -17.89
CA PRO A 140 1.70 -11.48 -19.19
C PRO A 140 0.52 -10.49 -19.27
N SER A 141 0.75 -9.29 -19.80
CA SER A 141 -0.27 -8.24 -19.83
C SER A 141 -1.57 -8.64 -20.55
N GLU A 142 -1.49 -9.61 -21.47
CA GLU A 142 -2.58 -10.03 -22.36
C GLU A 142 -3.51 -11.11 -21.79
N SER A 143 -3.28 -11.62 -20.57
CA SER A 143 -4.18 -12.61 -19.98
C SER A 143 -5.41 -11.95 -19.32
N GLU A 144 -6.63 -12.41 -19.57
CA GLU A 144 -7.84 -11.93 -18.86
C GLU A 144 -7.73 -12.01 -17.32
N SER A 145 -6.87 -12.89 -16.81
CA SER A 145 -6.58 -13.01 -15.38
C SER A 145 -5.74 -11.85 -14.82
N SER A 146 -5.23 -10.93 -15.65
CA SER A 146 -4.40 -9.79 -15.27
C SER A 146 -5.21 -8.54 -14.89
N GLU A 147 -6.50 -8.45 -15.25
CA GLU A 147 -7.28 -7.23 -15.03
C GLU A 147 -7.41 -6.89 -13.54
N PRO A 148 -7.11 -5.64 -13.14
CA PRO A 148 -7.23 -5.22 -11.75
C PRO A 148 -8.71 -5.10 -11.37
N ARG A 149 -9.07 -5.51 -10.15
CA ARG A 149 -10.46 -5.41 -9.69
C ARG A 149 -10.58 -5.21 -8.18
N TRP A 150 -11.65 -4.55 -7.75
CA TRP A 150 -12.06 -4.54 -6.35
C TRP A 150 -12.70 -5.88 -5.99
N ILE A 151 -12.29 -6.47 -4.88
CA ILE A 151 -12.79 -7.78 -4.44
C ILE A 151 -13.52 -7.73 -3.09
N ALA A 152 -13.19 -6.76 -2.23
CA ALA A 152 -13.85 -6.61 -0.94
C ALA A 152 -13.90 -5.12 -0.55
N SER A 153 -14.90 -4.73 0.23
CA SER A 153 -14.98 -3.39 0.82
C SER A 153 -15.81 -3.40 2.10
N ALA A 154 -15.51 -2.48 3.01
CA ALA A 154 -16.27 -2.27 4.23
C ALA A 154 -16.07 -0.84 4.77
N VAL A 155 -17.10 -0.29 5.42
CA VAL A 155 -17.07 1.06 6.02
C VAL A 155 -17.18 0.94 7.54
N HIS A 156 -16.09 1.27 8.24
CA HIS A 156 -16.03 1.20 9.71
C HIS A 156 -15.34 2.40 10.37
N HIS A 157 -14.88 3.36 9.58
CA HIS A 157 -14.44 4.67 10.06
C HIS A 157 -15.49 5.71 9.73
N PHE A 158 -15.56 6.77 10.54
CA PHE A 158 -16.46 7.91 10.29
C PHE A 158 -15.77 9.07 9.56
N ALA A 159 -14.47 8.95 9.32
CA ALA A 159 -13.67 9.89 8.56
C ALA A 159 -12.63 9.15 7.71
N ALA A 160 -11.92 9.93 6.90
CA ALA A 160 -10.85 9.49 6.02
C ALA A 160 -9.87 8.51 6.69
N VAL A 161 -9.62 7.37 6.04
CA VAL A 161 -8.54 6.47 6.43
C VAL A 161 -7.22 7.10 6.05
N VAL A 162 -6.32 7.30 7.02
CA VAL A 162 -5.06 8.04 6.84
C VAL A 162 -3.84 7.12 6.71
N ARG A 163 -3.87 5.94 7.36
CA ARG A 163 -2.77 4.97 7.31
C ARG A 163 -3.29 3.53 7.33
N ILE A 164 -2.55 2.65 6.67
CA ILE A 164 -2.74 1.20 6.68
C ILE A 164 -1.38 0.56 6.97
N CYS A 165 -1.37 -0.43 7.85
CA CYS A 165 -0.18 -1.25 8.11
C CYS A 165 -0.58 -2.73 8.04
N ALA A 166 -0.03 -3.46 7.06
CA ALA A 166 -0.27 -4.88 6.91
C ALA A 166 0.65 -5.72 7.78
N LYS A 167 0.08 -6.59 8.62
CA LYS A 167 0.82 -7.58 9.40
C LYS A 167 1.03 -8.87 8.60
N SER A 168 0.02 -9.27 7.83
CA SER A 168 0.10 -10.41 6.91
C SER A 168 -0.93 -10.26 5.78
N ASP A 169 -0.96 -11.26 4.90
CA ASP A 169 -1.94 -11.43 3.82
C ASP A 169 -3.40 -11.40 4.28
N ARG A 170 -3.63 -11.67 5.57
CA ARG A 170 -4.96 -11.75 6.19
C ARG A 170 -5.20 -10.71 7.26
N LEU A 171 -4.16 -10.17 7.90
CA LEU A 171 -4.34 -9.31 9.07
C LEU A 171 -3.66 -7.96 8.85
N PHE A 172 -4.41 -6.87 9.05
CA PHE A 172 -3.87 -5.52 8.91
C PHE A 172 -4.62 -4.53 9.79
N PHE A 173 -4.03 -3.35 9.98
CA PHE A 173 -4.57 -2.28 10.80
C PHE A 173 -4.77 -1.04 9.96
N THR A 174 -5.78 -0.26 10.30
CA THR A 174 -6.05 1.04 9.68
C THR A 174 -6.25 2.10 10.74
N LEU A 175 -5.71 3.28 10.51
CA LEU A 175 -5.91 4.49 11.32
C LEU A 175 -6.73 5.49 10.50
N SER A 176 -7.76 6.09 11.10
CA SER A 176 -8.57 7.14 10.49
C SER A 176 -8.38 8.49 11.18
N ALA A 177 -8.68 9.56 10.45
CA ALA A 177 -8.75 10.94 10.94
C ALA A 177 -9.74 11.13 12.11
N ASP A 178 -10.70 10.21 12.28
CA ASP A 178 -11.59 10.20 13.45
C ASP A 178 -10.90 9.65 14.71
N GLN A 179 -9.58 9.38 14.66
CA GLN A 179 -8.74 8.81 15.72
C GLN A 179 -8.99 7.32 15.98
N ARG A 180 -9.62 6.58 15.05
CA ARG A 180 -9.92 5.16 15.22
C ARG A 180 -8.85 4.27 14.63
N VAL A 181 -8.43 3.28 15.41
CA VAL A 181 -7.69 2.12 14.91
C VAL A 181 -8.67 0.97 14.75
N VAL A 182 -8.68 0.35 13.57
CA VAL A 182 -9.44 -0.87 13.30
C VAL A 182 -8.48 -1.97 12.88
N CYS A 183 -8.62 -3.14 13.51
CA CYS A 183 -7.97 -4.38 13.13
C CYS A 183 -8.87 -5.14 12.17
N TRP A 184 -8.33 -5.57 11.03
CA TRP A 184 -9.07 -6.20 9.95
C TRP A 184 -8.54 -7.59 9.66
N SER A 185 -9.47 -8.51 9.40
CA SER A 185 -9.21 -9.80 8.79
C SER A 185 -9.70 -9.79 7.34
N PHE A 186 -8.85 -10.20 6.41
CA PHE A 186 -9.19 -10.43 5.02
C PHE A 186 -9.06 -11.91 4.68
N ASN A 187 -10.09 -12.45 4.03
CA ASN A 187 -10.07 -13.80 3.47
C ASN A 187 -10.34 -13.71 1.96
N ALA A 188 -9.38 -14.16 1.16
CA ALA A 188 -9.43 -14.06 -0.30
C ALA A 188 -10.45 -15.01 -0.94
N GLU A 189 -10.64 -16.22 -0.40
CA GLU A 189 -11.48 -17.25 -1.01
C GLU A 189 -13.00 -17.01 -0.91
N PRO A 190 -13.52 -16.24 0.08
CA PRO A 190 -14.84 -15.62 0.00
C PRO A 190 -14.80 -14.12 -0.32
N ALA A 191 -13.62 -13.54 -0.59
CA ALA A 191 -13.40 -12.10 -0.73
C ALA A 191 -14.06 -11.28 0.40
N MET A 192 -13.89 -11.73 1.64
CA MET A 192 -14.54 -11.17 2.82
C MET A 192 -13.57 -10.31 3.62
N LEU A 193 -14.02 -9.09 3.96
CA LEU A 193 -13.29 -8.16 4.80
C LEU A 193 -14.05 -7.94 6.12
N THR A 194 -13.47 -8.38 7.22
CA THR A 194 -14.12 -8.38 8.54
C THR A 194 -13.35 -7.53 9.55
N PRO A 195 -13.98 -6.54 10.19
CA PRO A 195 -13.36 -5.84 11.31
C PRO A 195 -13.35 -6.75 12.55
N LEU A 196 -12.17 -7.00 13.12
CA LEU A 196 -12.02 -7.82 14.32
C LEU A 196 -12.18 -6.98 15.59
N HIS A 197 -11.49 -5.85 15.65
CA HIS A 197 -11.48 -4.98 16.83
C HIS A 197 -11.37 -3.51 16.42
N ARG A 198 -11.90 -2.63 17.27
CA ARG A 198 -11.89 -1.17 17.09
C ARG A 198 -11.48 -0.51 18.38
N VAL A 199 -10.58 0.48 18.30
CA VAL A 199 -10.12 1.26 19.45
C VAL A 199 -10.15 2.73 19.09
N MET A 200 -10.62 3.55 20.04
CA MET A 200 -10.60 5.00 19.93
C MET A 200 -9.35 5.56 20.61
N LEU A 201 -8.57 6.36 19.88
CA LEU A 201 -7.34 6.99 20.37
C LEU A 201 -7.61 8.40 20.88
N SER A 202 -8.42 8.50 21.94
CA SER A 202 -8.75 9.79 22.55
C SER A 202 -7.49 10.55 22.95
N GLY A 203 -7.39 11.82 22.52
CA GLY A 203 -6.26 12.68 22.86
C GLY A 203 -5.07 12.58 21.89
N SER A 204 -5.20 11.82 20.79
CA SER A 204 -4.18 11.77 19.73
C SER A 204 -4.15 13.02 18.85
N GLY A 205 -5.22 13.82 18.84
CA GLY A 205 -5.33 14.99 17.96
C GLY A 205 -5.57 14.57 16.52
N ASP A 206 -4.80 15.11 15.58
CA ASP A 206 -4.88 14.76 14.16
C ASP A 206 -3.89 13.61 13.84
N PRO A 207 -4.37 12.36 13.71
CA PRO A 207 -3.51 11.22 13.46
C PRO A 207 -2.95 11.28 12.03
N HIS A 208 -1.64 11.05 11.90
CA HIS A 208 -0.95 11.10 10.60
C HIS A 208 0.10 10.01 10.41
N GLY A 209 0.43 9.24 11.45
CA GLY A 209 1.39 8.13 11.36
C GLY A 209 0.91 6.91 12.12
N MET A 210 1.24 5.75 11.57
CA MET A 210 1.05 4.45 12.21
C MET A 210 2.18 3.53 11.73
N ASP A 211 2.72 2.76 12.66
CA ASP A 211 3.69 1.71 12.37
C ASP A 211 3.43 0.50 13.25
N ILE A 212 3.86 -0.68 12.81
CA ILE A 212 3.67 -1.94 13.50
C ILE A 212 5.00 -2.65 13.72
N ALA A 213 5.23 -3.06 14.95
CA ALA A 213 6.37 -3.88 15.34
C ALA A 213 5.89 -5.21 15.91
N PHE A 214 6.65 -6.27 15.68
CA PHE A 214 6.32 -7.61 16.14
C PHE A 214 7.39 -8.11 17.09
N ASP A 215 6.96 -8.69 18.21
CA ASP A 215 7.86 -9.44 19.07
C ASP A 215 7.94 -10.88 18.57
N SER A 216 9.06 -11.21 17.93
CA SER A 216 9.43 -12.59 17.58
C SER A 216 10.24 -13.18 18.74
N SER A 217 9.61 -13.39 19.89
CA SER A 217 10.26 -14.12 20.98
C SER A 217 10.37 -15.60 20.61
N ASP A 218 11.46 -15.94 19.90
CA ASP A 218 11.85 -17.31 19.53
C ASP A 218 12.87 -17.89 20.53
N HIS A 219 12.76 -17.50 21.81
CA HIS A 219 13.72 -17.86 22.85
C HIS A 219 13.06 -18.52 24.06
N SER A 220 12.43 -19.66 23.85
CA SER A 220 12.54 -20.80 24.78
C SER A 220 11.88 -22.04 24.17
N LYS A 221 12.69 -23.07 23.89
CA LYS A 221 12.21 -24.45 23.82
C LYS A 221 11.68 -24.79 25.21
N ASN A 222 10.36 -24.69 25.38
CA ASN A 222 9.51 -25.22 26.44
C ASN A 222 8.51 -24.14 26.93
N ASP A 223 7.24 -24.53 26.83
CA ASP A 223 6.05 -24.03 27.51
C ASP A 223 5.22 -22.87 26.88
N LEU A 224 3.98 -23.27 26.52
CA LEU A 224 2.77 -22.52 26.14
C LEU A 224 2.64 -21.92 24.73
N PRO A 225 1.40 -21.87 24.17
CA PRO A 225 1.15 -21.36 22.82
C PRO A 225 1.67 -19.94 22.71
N ASN A 226 2.65 -19.79 21.83
CA ASN A 226 3.47 -18.60 21.68
C ASN A 226 2.59 -17.39 21.31
N THR A 227 2.24 -16.56 22.28
CA THR A 227 1.40 -15.37 22.08
C THR A 227 2.25 -14.30 21.40
N ARG A 228 2.30 -14.33 20.06
CA ARG A 228 2.95 -13.27 19.27
C ARG A 228 2.30 -11.93 19.59
N THR A 229 3.01 -11.12 20.38
CA THR A 229 2.56 -9.77 20.71
C THR A 229 2.90 -8.84 19.54
N THR A 230 1.92 -8.07 19.11
CA THR A 230 2.10 -7.01 18.10
C THR A 230 1.98 -5.66 18.80
N TYR A 231 2.91 -4.77 18.54
CA TYR A 231 2.88 -3.40 19.01
C TYR A 231 2.52 -2.48 17.86
N ILE A 232 1.62 -1.53 18.10
CA ILE A 232 1.19 -0.55 17.10
C ILE A 232 1.51 0.82 17.67
N LEU A 233 2.44 1.52 17.02
CA LEU A 233 2.77 2.89 17.36
C LEU A 233 1.94 3.81 16.46
N THR A 234 1.22 4.75 17.05
CA THR A 234 0.46 5.76 16.32
C THR A 234 0.95 7.15 16.69
N THR A 235 1.03 8.04 15.70
CA THR A 235 1.47 9.42 15.87
C THR A 235 0.42 10.40 15.34
N GLY A 236 0.21 11.46 16.11
CA GLY A 236 -0.63 12.60 15.83
C GLY A 236 -0.04 13.83 16.51
N ILE A 237 -0.86 14.59 17.24
CA ILE A 237 -0.35 15.58 18.21
C ILE A 237 0.38 14.86 19.36
N GLY A 238 -0.11 13.68 19.74
CA GLY A 238 0.53 12.79 20.71
C GLY A 238 1.08 11.53 20.05
N THR A 239 1.73 10.68 20.86
CA THR A 239 2.14 9.32 20.46
C THR A 239 1.48 8.31 21.37
N ILE A 240 0.85 7.29 20.78
CA ILE A 240 0.18 6.22 21.52
C ILE A 240 0.73 4.88 21.06
N LEU A 241 1.20 4.09 22.03
CA LEU A 241 1.64 2.71 21.83
C LEU A 241 0.52 1.76 22.25
N LEU A 242 -0.02 1.01 21.31
CA LEU A 242 -0.99 -0.05 21.57
C LEU A 242 -0.26 -1.40 21.62
N ARG A 243 -0.71 -2.25 22.54
CA ARG A 243 -0.34 -3.66 22.57
C ARG A 243 -1.51 -4.50 22.08
N TRP A 244 -1.25 -5.33 21.08
CA TRP A 244 -2.18 -6.31 20.55
C TRP A 244 -1.70 -7.73 20.86
N SER A 245 -2.57 -8.54 21.45
CA SER A 245 -2.30 -9.95 21.75
C SER A 245 -3.49 -10.79 21.31
N CYS A 246 -3.26 -11.75 20.40
CA CYS A 246 -4.24 -12.80 20.12
C CYS A 246 -4.15 -13.85 21.25
N LYS A 247 -5.31 -14.24 21.80
CA LYS A 247 -5.45 -15.43 22.64
C LYS A 247 -5.91 -16.60 21.79
#